data_AF-A0A242LGC2-F1
#
_entry.id   AF-A0A242LGC2-F1
#
_cell.length_a   1.000
_cell.length_b   1.000
_cell.length_c   1.000
_cell.angle_alpha   90.00
_cell.angle_beta   90.00
_cell.angle_gamma   90.00
#
_symmetry.space_group_name_H-M   'P 1'
#
loop_
_entity.id
_entity.type
_entity.pdbx_description
1 polymer ?
#
loop_
_entity_poly.entity_id
_entity_poly.type
_entity_poly.pdbx_seq_one_letter_code
_entity_poly.pdbx_strand_id
1 'polypeptide(L)'
;MKKKVLGISIGGVILIAIVIGGIMLQKQANEKKKIAMTQQDITAIETATTKDGELYTEVTALFDEKEEFLNKEITPVMIKEAKDNLLKKQTEIETLKREYSKKINASVADDNIQLLQKKIVLASNKLEIQTEINDLFSSKESAIEGHTIKKELPITIDLTKEKITAVMEKVTENKKLKGKWQEAIDSILKNATEQVEQEEKIKKLINDSFDGNIPKETI
;
A
#
# COMPACT_ATOMS: atom_id res chain seq x y z
N MET A 1 41.27 24.68 76.16
CA MET A 1 40.88 23.96 74.92
C MET A 1 40.83 24.98 73.78
N LYS A 2 41.73 24.88 72.79
CA LYS A 2 41.79 25.81 71.64
C LYS A 2 40.91 25.25 70.50
N LYS A 3 39.81 25.92 70.16
CA LYS A 3 38.99 25.59 68.97
C LYS A 3 39.63 26.22 67.74
N LYS A 4 40.15 25.40 66.83
CA LYS A 4 40.52 25.83 65.46
C LYS A 4 39.26 25.90 64.62
N VAL A 5 38.87 27.10 64.20
CA VAL A 5 37.79 27.29 63.22
C VAL A 5 38.44 27.24 61.84
N LEU A 6 38.10 26.21 61.06
CA LEU A 6 38.48 26.08 59.65
C LEU A 6 37.70 27.13 58.85
N GLY A 7 38.40 28.16 58.37
CA GLY A 7 37.85 29.10 57.39
C GLY A 7 37.81 28.45 56.02
N ILE A 8 36.65 27.91 55.63
CA ILE A 8 36.41 27.48 54.24
C ILE A 8 36.22 28.78 53.43
N SER A 9 37.18 29.06 52.55
CA SER A 9 37.17 30.25 51.70
C SER A 9 35.96 30.24 50.76
N ILE A 10 35.08 31.24 50.92
CA ILE A 10 33.87 31.48 50.12
C ILE A 10 34.16 31.55 48.60
N GLY A 11 35.40 31.87 48.20
CA GLY A 11 35.83 31.91 46.79
C GLY A 11 35.85 30.56 46.05
N GLY A 12 35.98 29.43 46.75
CA GLY A 12 36.02 28.10 46.13
C GLY A 12 34.65 27.57 45.67
N VAL A 13 33.58 27.99 46.35
CA VAL A 13 32.21 27.51 46.08
C VAL A 13 31.63 28.16 44.81
N ILE A 14 31.99 29.41 44.53
CA ILE A 14 31.53 30.15 43.34
C ILE A 14 32.13 29.59 42.04
N LEU A 15 33.41 29.20 42.05
CA LEU A 15 34.07 28.61 40.89
C LEU A 15 33.52 27.21 40.52
N ILE A 16 33.20 26.39 41.52
CA ILE A 16 32.59 25.06 41.28
C ILE A 16 31.18 25.21 40.67
N ALA A 17 30.39 26.18 41.12
CA ALA A 17 29.06 26.45 40.55
C ALA A 17 29.13 26.95 39.09
N ILE A 18 30.13 27.76 38.73
CA ILE A 18 30.33 28.25 37.35
C ILE A 18 30.79 27.11 36.42
N VAL A 19 31.69 26.23 36.89
CA VAL A 19 32.16 25.08 36.10
C VAL A 19 31.04 24.07 35.88
N ILE A 20 30.26 23.74 36.93
CA ILE A 20 29.10 22.85 36.81
C ILE A 20 28.01 23.47 35.90
N GLY A 21 27.76 24.78 36.03
CA GLY A 21 26.83 25.51 35.17
C GLY A 21 27.25 25.53 33.70
N GLY A 22 28.54 25.76 33.41
CA GLY A 22 29.10 25.74 32.06
C GLY A 22 29.01 24.36 31.38
N ILE A 23 29.32 23.29 32.13
CA ILE A 23 29.19 21.90 31.64
C ILE A 23 27.72 21.55 31.36
N MET A 24 26.79 22.01 32.21
CA MET A 24 25.35 21.77 32.01
C MET A 24 24.80 22.52 30.80
N LEU A 25 25.27 23.76 30.56
CA LEU A 25 24.91 24.55 29.37
C LEU A 25 25.46 23.95 28.07
N GLN A 26 26.71 23.47 28.05
CA GLN A 26 27.26 22.75 26.90
C GLN A 26 26.49 21.45 26.61
N LYS A 27 26.13 20.70 27.66
CA LYS A 27 25.33 19.47 27.53
C LYS A 27 23.95 19.76 26.92
N GLN A 28 23.26 20.81 27.40
CA GLN A 28 21.98 21.23 26.82
C GLN A 28 22.10 21.73 25.38
N ALA A 29 23.15 22.47 25.03
CA ALA A 29 23.38 22.94 23.67
C ALA A 29 23.61 21.77 22.69
N ASN A 30 24.39 20.77 23.09
CA ASN A 30 24.62 19.56 22.30
C ASN A 30 23.33 18.74 22.12
N GLU A 31 22.51 18.62 23.17
CA GLU A 31 21.22 17.93 23.10
C GLU A 31 20.25 18.65 22.16
N LYS A 32 20.14 19.98 22.24
CA LYS A 32 19.34 20.79 21.31
C LYS A 32 19.81 20.65 19.87
N LYS A 33 21.12 20.63 19.63
CA LYS A 33 21.68 20.43 18.28
C LYS A 33 21.31 19.07 17.70
N LYS A 34 21.39 17.99 18.50
CA LYS A 34 20.97 16.66 18.08
C LYS A 34 19.48 16.61 17.73
N ILE A 35 18.63 17.16 18.59
CA ILE A 35 17.18 17.23 18.34
C ILE A 35 16.87 18.00 17.06
N ALA A 36 17.56 19.13 16.80
CA ALA A 36 17.38 19.92 15.59
C ALA A 36 17.78 19.14 14.32
N MET A 37 18.89 18.40 14.36
CA MET A 37 19.29 17.52 13.25
C MET A 37 18.27 16.41 13.03
N THR A 38 17.81 15.75 14.09
CA THR A 38 16.77 14.72 13.98
C THR A 38 15.46 15.28 13.41
N GLN A 39 15.07 16.50 13.79
CA GLN A 39 13.88 17.14 13.21
C GLN A 39 14.06 17.44 11.72
N GLN A 40 15.29 17.74 11.29
CA GLN A 40 15.63 17.91 9.88
C GLN A 40 15.50 16.58 9.12
N ASP A 41 15.93 15.45 9.71
CA ASP A 41 15.76 14.12 9.13
C ASP A 41 14.26 13.78 8.95
N ILE A 42 13.43 14.06 9.97
CA ILE A 42 11.98 13.90 9.86
C ILE A 42 11.41 14.78 8.75
N THR A 43 11.82 16.05 8.66
CA THR A 43 11.36 16.98 7.60
C THR A 43 11.74 16.48 6.19
N ALA A 44 12.89 15.82 6.06
CA ALA A 44 13.28 15.20 4.79
C ALA A 44 12.35 14.04 4.42
N ILE A 45 11.94 13.21 5.40
CA ILE A 45 10.96 12.14 5.18
C ILE A 45 9.57 12.72 4.86
N GLU A 46 9.16 13.80 5.53
CA GLU A 46 7.93 14.53 5.21
C GLU A 46 7.94 14.98 3.75
N THR A 47 9.04 15.61 3.32
CA THR A 47 9.22 16.09 1.94
C THR A 47 9.16 14.94 0.93
N ALA A 48 9.87 13.83 1.20
CA ALA A 48 9.89 12.64 0.34
C ALA A 48 8.50 11.99 0.18
N THR A 49 7.60 12.19 1.13
CA THR A 49 6.25 11.61 1.13
C THR A 49 5.15 12.59 0.70
N THR A 50 5.50 13.86 0.44
CA THR A 50 4.59 14.83 -0.20
C THR A 50 4.47 14.59 -1.71
N LYS A 51 3.51 15.26 -2.37
CA LYS A 51 3.19 15.06 -3.80
C LYS A 51 4.36 15.16 -4.76
N ASP A 52 5.34 16.03 -4.45
CA ASP A 52 6.54 16.23 -5.27
C ASP A 52 7.73 15.36 -4.81
N GLY A 53 7.51 14.54 -3.78
CA GLY A 53 8.50 13.68 -3.17
C GLY A 53 8.70 12.35 -3.92
N GLU A 54 9.90 11.78 -3.76
CA GLU A 54 10.30 10.54 -4.42
C GLU A 54 9.39 9.35 -4.06
N LEU A 55 9.02 9.19 -2.78
CA LEU A 55 8.22 8.06 -2.31
C LEU A 55 6.76 8.20 -2.73
N TYR A 56 6.25 9.43 -2.78
CA TYR A 56 4.92 9.68 -3.32
C TYR A 56 4.89 9.30 -4.81
N THR A 57 5.88 9.77 -5.58
CA THR A 57 5.99 9.50 -7.02
C THR A 57 6.06 8.00 -7.29
N GLU A 58 6.90 7.28 -6.56
CA GLU A 58 7.04 5.81 -6.63
C GLU A 58 5.69 5.11 -6.42
N VAL A 59 4.94 5.50 -5.39
CA VAL A 59 3.64 4.90 -5.08
C VAL A 59 2.57 5.28 -6.11
N THR A 60 2.58 6.50 -6.64
CA THR A 60 1.64 6.91 -7.69
C THR A 60 1.93 6.27 -9.03
N ALA A 61 3.19 5.91 -9.31
CA ALA A 61 3.57 5.19 -10.53
C ALA A 61 2.95 3.78 -10.63
N LEU A 62 2.42 3.25 -9.53
CA LEU A 62 1.64 2.00 -9.51
C LEU A 62 0.26 2.16 -10.20
N PHE A 63 -0.18 3.39 -10.41
CA PHE A 63 -1.47 3.69 -11.01
C PHE A 63 -1.32 4.37 -12.37
N ASP A 64 -2.43 4.48 -13.11
CA ASP A 64 -2.49 5.35 -14.27
C ASP A 64 -2.55 6.83 -13.87
N GLU A 65 -2.44 7.74 -14.84
CA GLU A 65 -2.38 9.19 -14.60
C GLU A 65 -3.55 9.73 -13.77
N LYS A 66 -4.73 9.09 -13.86
CA LYS A 66 -5.93 9.50 -13.14
C LYS A 66 -6.12 8.77 -11.81
N GLU A 67 -5.21 7.85 -11.48
CA GLU A 67 -5.30 6.90 -10.37
C GLU A 67 -6.58 6.04 -10.36
N GLU A 68 -7.26 5.94 -11.50
CA GLU A 68 -8.47 5.13 -11.66
C GLU A 68 -8.10 3.67 -11.88
N PHE A 69 -7.07 3.40 -12.66
CA PHE A 69 -6.59 2.06 -13.00
C PHE A 69 -5.15 1.85 -12.49
N LEU A 70 -4.67 0.61 -12.60
CA LEU A 70 -3.25 0.34 -12.40
C LEU A 70 -2.44 0.86 -13.59
N ASN A 71 -1.15 1.08 -13.37
CA ASN A 71 -0.21 1.23 -14.47
C ASN A 71 -0.23 -0.05 -15.34
N LYS A 72 -0.11 0.09 -16.66
CA LYS A 72 -0.10 -1.07 -17.59
C LYS A 72 1.08 -2.00 -17.34
N GLU A 73 2.23 -1.44 -16.98
CA GLU A 73 3.48 -2.18 -16.74
C GLU A 73 3.64 -2.61 -15.28
N ILE A 74 2.59 -2.50 -14.46
CA ILE A 74 2.70 -2.85 -13.04
C ILE A 74 3.10 -4.31 -12.86
N THR A 75 4.01 -4.55 -11.92
CA THR A 75 4.42 -5.89 -11.51
C THR A 75 4.34 -6.06 -10.00
N PRO A 76 4.26 -7.30 -9.49
CA PRO A 76 4.38 -7.56 -8.06
C PRO A 76 5.68 -7.04 -7.45
N VAL A 77 6.75 -6.97 -8.25
CA VAL A 77 8.06 -6.45 -7.83
C VAL A 77 7.98 -4.96 -7.53
N MET A 78 7.36 -4.16 -8.42
CA MET A 78 7.20 -2.72 -8.19
C MET A 78 6.39 -2.41 -6.92
N ILE A 79 5.32 -3.17 -6.67
CA ILE A 79 4.51 -3.02 -5.44
C ILE A 79 5.35 -3.35 -4.21
N LYS A 80 6.17 -4.42 -4.29
CA LYS A 80 7.05 -4.83 -3.19
C LYS A 80 8.12 -3.78 -2.91
N GLU A 81 8.78 -3.26 -3.93
CA GLU A 81 9.82 -2.23 -3.80
C GLU A 81 9.26 -0.96 -3.12
N ALA A 82 8.12 -0.46 -3.60
CA ALA A 82 7.45 0.69 -2.98
C ALA A 82 7.07 0.42 -1.50
N LYS A 83 6.63 -0.81 -1.20
CA LYS A 83 6.28 -1.21 0.17
C LYS A 83 7.51 -1.24 1.08
N ASP A 84 8.61 -1.83 0.60
CA ASP A 84 9.85 -1.96 1.35
C ASP A 84 10.50 -0.58 1.60
N ASN A 85 10.46 0.31 0.60
CA ASN A 85 10.94 1.69 0.72
C ASN A 85 10.14 2.49 1.77
N LEU A 86 8.80 2.42 1.75
CA LEU A 86 7.99 3.05 2.79
C LEU A 86 8.21 2.44 4.17
N LEU A 87 8.34 1.11 4.27
CA LEU A 87 8.58 0.43 5.55
C LEU A 87 9.92 0.83 6.17
N LYS A 88 10.96 1.01 5.33
CA LYS A 88 12.26 1.51 5.77
C LYS A 88 12.13 2.90 6.40
N LYS A 89 11.40 3.82 5.76
CA LYS A 89 11.16 5.17 6.31
C LYS A 89 10.29 5.18 7.55
N GLN A 90 9.28 4.32 7.63
CA GLN A 90 8.50 4.15 8.85
C GLN A 90 9.38 3.68 10.02
N THR A 91 10.26 2.71 9.76
CA THR A 91 11.18 2.17 10.77
C THR A 91 12.19 3.23 11.23
N GLU A 92 12.65 4.08 10.32
CA GLU A 92 13.49 5.24 10.61
C GLU A 92 12.78 6.20 11.57
N ILE A 93 11.54 6.62 11.26
CA ILE A 93 10.73 7.48 12.13
C ILE A 93 10.53 6.87 13.52
N GLU A 94 10.15 5.59 13.59
CA GLU A 94 9.91 4.91 14.87
C GLU A 94 11.19 4.79 15.72
N THR A 95 12.35 4.61 15.08
CA THR A 95 13.65 4.61 15.75
C THR A 95 13.96 6.00 16.32
N LEU A 96 13.76 7.06 15.53
CA LEU A 96 13.98 8.45 15.97
C LEU A 96 13.02 8.85 17.11
N LYS A 97 11.75 8.46 17.02
CA LYS A 97 10.74 8.67 18.09
C LYS A 97 11.12 7.95 19.38
N ARG A 98 11.69 6.75 19.29
CA ARG A 98 12.15 6.01 20.48
C ARG A 98 13.36 6.68 21.12
N GLU A 99 14.34 7.12 20.34
CA GLU A 99 15.57 7.75 20.85
C GLU A 99 15.32 9.14 21.43
N TYR A 100 14.47 9.95 20.78
CA TYR A 100 14.24 11.35 21.14
C TYR A 100 12.87 11.62 21.81
N SER A 101 12.04 10.58 21.99
CA SER A 101 10.73 10.66 22.65
C SER A 101 9.86 11.80 22.08
N LYS A 102 9.07 12.48 22.93
CA LYS A 102 8.20 13.62 22.55
C LYS A 102 8.95 14.91 22.19
N LYS A 103 10.28 14.88 22.02
CA LYS A 103 11.08 16.07 21.70
C LYS A 103 11.13 16.38 20.21
N ILE A 104 10.66 15.45 19.37
CA ILE A 104 10.53 15.61 17.92
C ILE A 104 9.05 15.50 17.53
N ASN A 105 8.67 16.19 16.46
CA ASN A 105 7.35 16.06 15.86
C ASN A 105 7.48 15.30 14.54
N ALA A 106 6.84 14.14 14.43
CA ALA A 106 6.82 13.30 13.24
C ALA A 106 5.39 12.97 12.76
N SER A 107 4.37 13.67 13.29
CA SER A 107 2.97 13.38 12.98
C SER A 107 2.64 13.47 11.49
N VAL A 108 3.14 14.51 10.81
CA VAL A 108 2.93 14.70 9.38
C VAL A 108 3.61 13.59 8.56
N ALA A 109 4.84 13.21 8.92
CA ALA A 109 5.54 12.10 8.27
C ALA A 109 4.78 10.78 8.44
N ASP A 110 4.33 10.48 9.65
CA ASP A 110 3.55 9.28 9.98
C ASP A 110 2.24 9.24 9.17
N ASP A 111 1.51 10.36 9.10
CA ASP A 111 0.24 10.46 8.37
C ASP A 111 0.44 10.26 6.86
N ASN A 112 1.49 10.89 6.28
CA ASN A 112 1.82 10.72 4.87
C ASN A 112 2.21 9.28 4.55
N ILE A 113 3.06 8.64 5.38
CA ILE A 113 3.42 7.24 5.20
C ILE A 113 2.17 6.34 5.26
N GLN A 114 1.28 6.55 6.23
CA GLN A 114 0.05 5.75 6.32
C GLN A 114 -0.86 5.94 5.10
N LEU A 115 -0.92 7.14 4.54
CA LEU A 115 -1.66 7.41 3.31
C LEU A 115 -1.08 6.63 2.13
N LEU A 116 0.24 6.69 1.95
CA LEU A 116 0.94 5.98 0.88
C LEU A 116 0.82 4.45 1.05
N GLN A 117 0.92 3.93 2.27
CA GLN A 117 0.67 2.51 2.56
C GLN A 117 -0.74 2.08 2.17
N LYS A 118 -1.76 2.91 2.43
CA LYS A 118 -3.14 2.62 1.99
C LYS A 118 -3.25 2.56 0.46
N LYS A 119 -2.51 3.40 -0.27
CA LYS A 119 -2.43 3.36 -1.74
C LYS A 119 -1.74 2.08 -2.24
N ILE A 120 -0.62 1.67 -1.63
CA ILE A 120 0.05 0.40 -1.98
C ILE A 120 -0.89 -0.80 -1.77
N VAL A 121 -1.60 -0.85 -0.64
CA VAL A 121 -2.57 -1.91 -0.38
C VAL A 121 -3.69 -1.92 -1.44
N LEU A 122 -4.16 -0.74 -1.85
CA LEU A 122 -5.12 -0.63 -2.94
C LEU A 122 -4.56 -1.17 -4.27
N ALA A 123 -3.32 -0.81 -4.62
CA ALA A 123 -2.67 -1.31 -5.83
C ALA A 123 -2.50 -2.84 -5.81
N SER A 124 -2.07 -3.38 -4.66
CA SER A 124 -1.91 -4.83 -4.45
C SER A 124 -3.23 -5.58 -4.64
N ASN A 125 -4.31 -5.10 -4.02
CA ASN A 125 -5.64 -5.73 -4.15
C ASN A 125 -6.14 -5.65 -5.59
N LYS A 126 -5.96 -4.51 -6.27
CA LYS A 126 -6.34 -4.37 -7.68
C LYS A 126 -5.54 -5.33 -8.56
N LEU A 127 -4.25 -5.53 -8.30
CA LEU A 127 -3.40 -6.41 -9.11
C LEU A 127 -3.78 -7.88 -8.92
N GLU A 128 -4.04 -8.29 -7.68
CA GLU A 128 -4.52 -9.64 -7.35
C GLU A 128 -5.83 -9.94 -8.10
N ILE A 129 -6.83 -9.07 -7.97
CA ILE A 129 -8.12 -9.24 -8.65
C ILE A 129 -7.96 -9.16 -10.18
N GLN A 130 -7.15 -8.23 -10.69
CA GLN A 130 -6.87 -8.14 -12.14
C GLN A 130 -6.26 -9.44 -12.66
N THR A 131 -5.36 -10.06 -11.91
CA THR A 131 -4.76 -11.35 -12.26
C THR A 131 -5.83 -12.45 -12.29
N GLU A 132 -6.63 -12.57 -11.22
CA GLU A 132 -7.69 -13.56 -11.14
C GLU A 132 -8.74 -13.41 -12.26
N ILE A 133 -9.08 -12.18 -12.62
CA ILE A 133 -10.02 -11.89 -13.71
C ILE A 133 -9.44 -12.27 -15.06
N ASN A 134 -8.17 -11.95 -15.31
CA ASN A 134 -7.50 -12.31 -16.56
C ASN A 134 -7.43 -13.84 -16.72
N ASP A 135 -7.27 -14.58 -15.61
CA ASP A 135 -7.24 -16.05 -15.61
C ASP A 135 -8.62 -16.70 -15.91
N LEU A 136 -9.71 -15.94 -15.88
CA LEU A 136 -11.04 -16.46 -16.25
C LEU A 136 -11.16 -16.72 -17.76
N PHE A 137 -10.29 -16.11 -18.57
CA PHE A 137 -10.37 -16.13 -20.03
C PHE A 137 -9.26 -16.98 -20.66
N SER A 138 -9.60 -17.68 -21.75
CA SER A 138 -8.67 -18.57 -22.46
C SER A 138 -7.78 -17.85 -23.48
N SER A 139 -7.96 -16.54 -23.64
CA SER A 139 -7.17 -15.72 -24.55
C SER A 139 -5.72 -15.55 -24.07
N LYS A 140 -4.80 -15.34 -25.01
CA LYS A 140 -3.44 -14.87 -24.70
C LYS A 140 -3.41 -13.40 -24.29
N GLU A 141 -4.53 -12.70 -24.45
CA GLU A 141 -4.68 -11.29 -24.14
C GLU A 141 -5.38 -11.10 -22.79
N SER A 142 -4.97 -10.09 -22.03
CA SER A 142 -5.61 -9.72 -20.78
C SER A 142 -6.97 -9.06 -21.01
N ALA A 143 -7.97 -9.42 -20.19
CA ALA A 143 -9.27 -8.75 -20.14
C ALA A 143 -9.14 -7.32 -19.59
N ILE A 144 -8.21 -7.12 -18.66
CA ILE A 144 -7.87 -5.81 -18.10
C ILE A 144 -6.36 -5.66 -17.94
N GLU A 145 -5.84 -4.57 -18.50
CA GLU A 145 -4.45 -4.13 -18.38
C GLU A 145 -4.41 -2.59 -18.30
N GLY A 146 -4.26 -2.08 -17.09
CA GLY A 146 -4.47 -0.67 -16.80
C GLY A 146 -5.87 -0.21 -17.24
N HIS A 147 -5.96 0.88 -18.00
CA HIS A 147 -7.23 1.37 -18.55
C HIS A 147 -7.71 0.63 -19.81
N THR A 148 -6.93 -0.34 -20.33
CA THR A 148 -7.32 -1.12 -21.52
C THR A 148 -8.23 -2.26 -21.08
N ILE A 149 -9.49 -2.24 -21.54
CA ILE A 149 -10.51 -3.24 -21.16
C ILE A 149 -11.00 -3.98 -22.41
N LYS A 150 -10.89 -5.32 -22.39
CA LYS A 150 -11.39 -6.22 -23.43
C LYS A 150 -12.57 -7.02 -22.87
N LYS A 151 -13.75 -6.80 -23.43
CA LYS A 151 -15.01 -7.34 -22.89
C LYS A 151 -15.48 -8.63 -23.56
N GLU A 152 -14.89 -9.00 -24.70
CA GLU A 152 -15.39 -10.08 -25.57
C GLU A 152 -14.37 -11.23 -25.67
N LEU A 153 -13.66 -11.50 -24.57
CA LEU A 153 -12.72 -12.61 -24.52
C LEU A 153 -13.47 -13.91 -24.23
N PRO A 154 -13.10 -15.04 -24.89
CA PRO A 154 -13.68 -16.33 -24.58
C PRO A 154 -13.26 -16.80 -23.18
N ILE A 155 -14.22 -17.31 -22.41
CA ILE A 155 -13.96 -17.91 -21.10
C ILE A 155 -13.08 -19.17 -21.22
N THR A 156 -12.49 -19.61 -20.10
CA THR A 156 -11.83 -20.91 -19.99
C THR A 156 -12.86 -22.05 -19.93
N ILE A 157 -12.48 -23.23 -20.41
CA ILE A 157 -13.36 -24.42 -20.50
C ILE A 157 -13.88 -24.87 -19.12
N ASP A 158 -13.08 -24.67 -18.08
CA ASP A 158 -13.39 -25.10 -16.71
C ASP A 158 -13.90 -23.94 -15.83
N LEU A 159 -14.34 -22.84 -16.45
CA LEU A 159 -14.93 -21.73 -15.71
C LEU A 159 -16.32 -22.11 -15.20
N THR A 160 -16.57 -21.83 -13.91
CA THR A 160 -17.86 -22.07 -13.26
C THR A 160 -18.42 -20.77 -12.71
N LYS A 161 -19.75 -20.70 -12.52
CA LYS A 161 -20.40 -19.56 -11.85
C LYS A 161 -19.83 -19.30 -10.47
N GLU A 162 -19.51 -20.36 -9.72
CA GLU A 162 -18.91 -20.26 -8.38
C GLU A 162 -17.58 -19.49 -8.39
N LYS A 163 -16.70 -19.76 -9.35
CA LYS A 163 -15.43 -19.04 -9.50
C LYS A 163 -15.66 -17.56 -9.79
N ILE A 164 -16.61 -17.24 -10.67
CA ILE A 164 -16.96 -15.85 -11.00
C ILE A 164 -17.53 -15.13 -9.77
N THR A 165 -18.43 -15.78 -9.03
CA THR A 165 -19.02 -15.24 -7.80
C THR A 165 -17.95 -14.96 -6.74
N ALA A 166 -16.98 -15.86 -6.55
CA ALA A 166 -15.89 -15.66 -5.59
C ALA A 166 -15.07 -14.39 -5.90
N VAL A 167 -14.77 -14.13 -7.18
CA VAL A 167 -14.07 -12.90 -7.60
C VAL A 167 -14.95 -11.66 -7.38
N MET A 168 -16.24 -11.77 -7.70
CA MET A 168 -17.22 -10.69 -7.50
C MET A 168 -17.40 -10.32 -6.01
N GLU A 169 -17.39 -11.32 -5.13
CA GLU A 169 -17.43 -11.11 -3.67
C GLU A 169 -16.18 -10.38 -3.18
N LYS A 170 -14.97 -10.77 -3.63
CA LYS A 170 -13.72 -10.05 -3.30
C LYS A 170 -13.78 -8.57 -3.69
N VAL A 171 -14.36 -8.25 -4.84
CA VAL A 171 -14.55 -6.87 -5.31
C VAL A 171 -15.53 -6.13 -4.40
N THR A 172 -16.66 -6.76 -4.09
CA THR A 172 -17.76 -6.14 -3.34
C THR A 172 -17.44 -5.92 -1.86
N GLU A 173 -16.72 -6.87 -1.23
CA GLU A 173 -16.32 -6.79 0.18
C GLU A 173 -15.27 -5.68 0.40
N ASN A 174 -14.45 -5.40 -0.60
CA ASN A 174 -13.42 -4.37 -0.51
C ASN A 174 -13.96 -2.99 -0.91
N LYS A 175 -14.61 -2.30 0.05
CA LYS A 175 -15.19 -0.95 -0.11
C LYS A 175 -14.25 0.14 -0.63
N LYS A 176 -12.94 -0.11 -0.70
CA LYS A 176 -11.95 0.81 -1.28
C LYS A 176 -11.85 0.69 -2.80
N LEU A 177 -12.25 -0.45 -3.36
CA LEU A 177 -12.40 -0.66 -4.80
C LEU A 177 -13.69 0.04 -5.23
N LYS A 178 -13.55 1.08 -6.05
CA LYS A 178 -14.67 1.91 -6.52
C LYS A 178 -14.31 2.63 -7.81
N GLY A 179 -15.31 3.23 -8.44
CA GLY A 179 -15.13 4.05 -9.64
C GLY A 179 -14.91 3.20 -10.89
N LYS A 180 -14.21 3.77 -11.88
CA LYS A 180 -14.08 3.18 -13.23
C LYS A 180 -13.45 1.80 -13.26
N TRP A 181 -12.53 1.51 -12.36
CA TRP A 181 -11.94 0.18 -12.25
C TRP A 181 -12.98 -0.86 -11.80
N GLN A 182 -13.81 -0.55 -10.80
CA GLN A 182 -14.88 -1.45 -10.36
C GLN A 182 -15.91 -1.65 -11.48
N GLU A 183 -16.35 -0.56 -12.13
CA GLU A 183 -17.28 -0.63 -13.27
C GLU A 183 -16.74 -1.53 -14.41
N ALA A 184 -15.43 -1.47 -14.67
CA ALA A 184 -14.78 -2.33 -15.66
C ALA A 184 -14.80 -3.80 -15.23
N ILE A 185 -14.43 -4.10 -13.97
CA ILE A 185 -14.48 -5.44 -13.42
C ILE A 185 -15.90 -6.02 -13.47
N ASP A 186 -16.90 -5.27 -13.01
CA ASP A 186 -18.30 -5.70 -13.02
C ASP A 186 -18.77 -6.03 -14.44
N SER A 187 -18.37 -5.22 -15.42
CA SER A 187 -18.69 -5.45 -16.83
C SER A 187 -18.02 -6.72 -17.39
N ILE A 188 -16.78 -7.02 -16.98
CA ILE A 188 -16.05 -8.23 -17.42
C ILE A 188 -16.68 -9.47 -16.79
N LEU A 189 -16.93 -9.45 -15.48
CA LEU A 189 -17.53 -10.56 -14.76
C LEU A 189 -18.94 -10.88 -15.26
N LYS A 190 -19.74 -9.85 -15.54
CA LYS A 190 -21.06 -10.02 -16.16
C LYS A 190 -20.98 -10.76 -17.50
N ASN A 191 -20.02 -10.37 -18.35
CA ASN A 191 -19.83 -11.04 -19.63
C ASN A 191 -19.41 -12.52 -19.45
N ALA A 192 -18.49 -12.80 -18.51
CA ALA A 192 -18.10 -14.17 -18.18
C ALA A 192 -19.30 -14.99 -17.66
N THR A 193 -20.17 -14.41 -16.82
CA THR A 193 -21.40 -15.07 -16.35
C THR A 193 -22.33 -15.41 -17.51
N GLU A 194 -22.56 -14.47 -18.42
CA GLU A 194 -23.41 -14.67 -19.60
C GLU A 194 -22.88 -15.80 -20.49
N GLN A 195 -21.55 -15.89 -20.69
CA GLN A 195 -20.93 -16.97 -21.44
C GLN A 195 -21.12 -18.34 -20.77
N VAL A 196 -20.89 -18.45 -19.46
CA VAL A 196 -21.11 -19.70 -18.70
C VAL A 196 -22.59 -20.13 -18.78
N GLU A 197 -23.53 -19.19 -18.66
CA GLU A 197 -24.96 -19.50 -18.80
C GLU A 197 -25.34 -19.99 -20.20
N GLN A 198 -24.74 -19.43 -21.24
CA GLN A 198 -24.95 -19.89 -22.62
C GLN A 198 -24.38 -21.29 -22.81
N GLU A 199 -23.19 -21.56 -22.27
CA GLU A 199 -22.57 -22.89 -22.34
C GLU A 199 -23.43 -23.94 -21.63
N GLU A 200 -23.95 -23.66 -20.43
CA GLU A 200 -24.87 -24.54 -19.71
C GLU A 200 -26.15 -24.81 -20.51
N LYS A 201 -26.73 -23.78 -21.14
CA LYS A 201 -27.92 -23.93 -22.02
C LYS A 201 -27.62 -24.81 -23.23
N ILE A 202 -26.47 -24.61 -23.89
CA ILE A 202 -26.05 -25.41 -25.04
C ILE A 202 -25.83 -26.87 -24.61
N LYS A 203 -25.10 -27.11 -23.51
CA LYS A 203 -24.88 -28.46 -22.94
C LYS A 203 -26.21 -29.15 -22.65
N LYS A 204 -27.17 -28.44 -22.04
CA LYS A 204 -28.51 -28.97 -21.79
C LYS A 204 -29.24 -29.33 -23.08
N LEU A 205 -29.26 -28.43 -24.07
CA LEU A 205 -29.92 -28.69 -25.36
C LEU A 205 -29.33 -29.89 -26.09
N ILE A 206 -28.00 -30.03 -26.07
CA ILE A 206 -27.30 -31.19 -26.64
C ILE A 206 -27.72 -32.45 -25.89
N ASN A 207 -27.63 -32.46 -24.55
CA ASN A 207 -27.99 -33.62 -23.74
C ASN A 207 -29.49 -33.98 -23.81
N ASP A 208 -30.37 -33.01 -24.04
CA ASP A 208 -31.81 -33.23 -24.22
C ASP A 208 -32.10 -33.82 -25.62
N SER A 209 -31.33 -33.43 -26.63
CA SER A 209 -31.53 -33.84 -28.03
C SER A 209 -30.74 -35.08 -28.45
N PHE A 210 -29.64 -35.41 -27.75
CA PHE A 210 -28.71 -36.49 -28.10
C PHE A 210 -28.38 -37.37 -26.89
N ASP A 211 -28.19 -38.67 -27.13
CA ASP A 211 -27.52 -39.61 -26.23
C ASP A 211 -26.14 -39.94 -26.81
N GLY A 212 -25.10 -39.29 -26.28
CA GLY A 212 -23.79 -39.26 -26.92
C GLY A 212 -23.85 -38.63 -28.31
N ASN A 213 -23.52 -39.41 -29.34
CA ASN A 213 -23.54 -38.97 -30.74
C ASN A 213 -24.85 -39.35 -31.48
N ILE A 214 -25.84 -39.91 -30.78
CA ILE A 214 -27.07 -40.42 -31.38
C ILE A 214 -28.21 -39.45 -31.06
N PRO A 215 -28.93 -38.89 -32.05
CA PRO A 215 -30.14 -38.12 -31.80
C PRO A 215 -31.17 -38.97 -31.04
N LYS A 216 -31.78 -38.43 -29.99
CA LYS A 216 -32.88 -39.10 -29.31
C LYS A 216 -34.10 -39.12 -30.23
N GLU A 217 -34.78 -40.26 -30.30
CA GLU A 217 -36.05 -40.34 -31.02
C GLU A 217 -37.08 -39.44 -30.34
N THR A 218 -37.57 -38.43 -31.06
CA THR A 218 -38.76 -37.65 -30.66
C THR A 218 -39.99 -38.55 -30.75
N ILE A 219 -40.68 -38.77 -29.64
CA ILE A 219 -42.03 -39.36 -29.60
C ILE A 219 -43.05 -38.32 -30.06
#